data_AF-A0A0X3XRB8-F1
#
_entry.id   AF-A0A0X3XRB8-F1
#
_cell.length_a   1.000
_cell.length_b   1.000
_cell.length_c   1.000
_cell.angle_alpha   90.00
_cell.angle_beta   90.00
_cell.angle_gamma   90.00
#
_symmetry.space_group_name_H-M   'P 1'
#
loop_
_entity.id
_entity.type
_entity.pdbx_description
1 polymer ?
#
loop_
_entity_poly.entity_id
_entity_poly.type
_entity_poly.pdbx_seq_one_letter_code
_entity_poly.pdbx_strand_id
1 'polypeptide(L)'
;MRYFNGTGWLAMFTGTETMIARTVHVDAWDEATGVALVVDPKRGTRRPVTDYPDFSHLEQASQIVAAIPGGGWRAYWKDEGPDNGPLTEQVLAWLITAKGQATPITVDAHGHVDDAESADCLIPPGEE
;
A
#
# COMPACT_ATOMS: atom_id res chain seq x y z
N MET A 1 8.15 -1.56 -2.45
CA MET A 1 6.84 -1.08 -1.98
C MET A 1 5.76 -1.63 -2.88
N ARG A 2 4.90 -2.50 -2.35
CA ARG A 2 3.62 -2.79 -3.00
C ARG A 2 2.69 -1.62 -2.72
N TYR A 3 2.17 -1.01 -3.76
CA TYR A 3 1.19 0.05 -3.60
C TYR A 3 -0.16 -0.60 -3.30
N PHE A 4 -0.68 -0.33 -2.11
CA PHE A 4 -2.05 -0.69 -1.73
C PHE A 4 -2.98 0.46 -2.09
N ASN A 5 -4.10 0.19 -2.76
CA ASN A 5 -5.15 1.20 -2.94
C ASN A 5 -6.54 0.60 -3.11
N GLY A 6 -7.55 1.45 -3.06
CA GLY A 6 -8.95 1.03 -3.14
C GLY A 6 -9.39 0.53 -4.53
N THR A 7 -8.66 0.89 -5.59
CA THR A 7 -9.00 0.50 -6.97
C THR A 7 -8.22 -0.71 -7.48
N GLY A 8 -7.06 -1.02 -6.90
CA GLY A 8 -6.13 -2.02 -7.42
C GLY A 8 -5.34 -1.57 -8.65
N TRP A 9 -5.23 -0.25 -8.92
CA TRP A 9 -4.56 0.26 -10.11
C TRP A 9 -3.69 1.50 -9.84
N LEU A 10 -2.55 1.55 -10.52
CA LEU A 10 -1.66 2.70 -10.58
C LEU A 10 -1.64 3.26 -11.99
N ALA A 11 -1.49 4.57 -12.10
CA ALA A 11 -1.14 5.26 -13.31
C ALA A 11 0.36 5.56 -13.30
N MET A 12 1.04 5.16 -14.38
CA MET A 12 2.46 5.38 -14.59
C MET A 12 2.66 6.52 -15.58
N PHE A 13 3.54 7.45 -15.22
CA PHE A 13 3.92 8.60 -16.03
C PHE A 13 5.42 8.55 -16.32
N THR A 14 5.83 8.85 -17.55
CA THR A 14 7.25 8.82 -17.93
C THR A 14 8.06 9.90 -17.20
N GLY A 15 7.39 10.90 -16.61
CA GLY A 15 7.98 11.91 -15.74
C GLY A 15 8.84 12.91 -16.50
N THR A 16 8.62 13.05 -17.80
CA THR A 16 9.30 14.04 -18.63
C THR A 16 8.70 15.43 -18.46
N GLU A 17 7.40 15.56 -18.14
CA GLU A 17 6.73 16.88 -18.18
C GLU A 17 5.59 17.13 -17.17
N THR A 18 5.20 16.20 -16.28
CA THR A 18 4.07 16.45 -15.37
C THR A 18 4.40 16.94 -13.97
N MET A 19 3.43 17.70 -13.43
CA MET A 19 3.33 18.10 -12.02
C MET A 19 2.83 16.98 -11.11
N ILE A 20 2.66 15.78 -11.66
CA ILE A 20 2.18 14.59 -10.99
C ILE A 20 3.39 13.69 -10.70
N ALA A 21 3.35 12.92 -9.62
CA ALA A 21 4.40 11.93 -9.35
C ALA A 21 4.45 10.87 -10.47
N ARG A 22 5.60 10.24 -10.70
CA ARG A 22 5.76 9.20 -11.74
C ARG A 22 4.83 8.00 -11.57
N THR A 23 4.40 7.74 -10.34
CA THR A 23 3.47 6.68 -9.99
C THR A 23 2.37 7.28 -9.12
N VAL A 24 1.13 7.19 -9.57
CA VAL A 24 -0.04 7.72 -8.83
C VAL A 24 -1.10 6.66 -8.71
N HIS A 25 -1.80 6.62 -7.58
CA HIS A 25 -2.97 5.77 -7.42
C HIS A 25 -4.11 6.24 -8.34
N VAL A 26 -4.72 5.30 -9.06
CA VAL A 26 -6.01 5.55 -9.71
C VAL A 26 -7.05 5.73 -8.61
N ASP A 27 -7.74 6.86 -8.64
CA ASP A 27 -8.75 7.22 -7.64
C ASP A 27 -10.13 6.67 -8.01
N ALA A 28 -10.46 6.69 -9.31
CA ALA A 28 -11.74 6.23 -9.82
C ALA A 28 -11.66 5.89 -11.32
N TRP A 29 -12.79 5.44 -11.86
CA TRP A 29 -13.01 5.24 -13.29
C TRP A 29 -14.13 6.17 -13.75
N ASP A 30 -13.97 6.81 -14.90
CA ASP A 30 -15.05 7.54 -15.54
C ASP A 30 -16.11 6.55 -16.05
N GLU A 31 -17.36 6.67 -15.58
CA GLU A 31 -18.40 5.68 -15.87
C GLU A 31 -18.83 5.66 -17.34
N ALA A 32 -18.69 6.78 -18.06
CA ALA A 32 -19.13 6.91 -19.44
C ALA A 32 -18.08 6.38 -20.43
N THR A 33 -16.80 6.65 -20.16
CA THR A 33 -15.69 6.36 -21.06
C THR A 33 -14.84 5.16 -20.62
N GLY A 34 -14.93 4.77 -19.34
CA GLY A 34 -14.08 3.75 -18.74
C GLY A 34 -12.63 4.19 -18.53
N VAL A 35 -12.33 5.48 -18.65
CA VAL A 35 -10.96 6.00 -18.48
C VAL A 35 -10.61 6.12 -16.99
N ALA A 36 -9.40 5.73 -16.63
CA ALA A 36 -8.90 5.90 -15.27
C ALA A 36 -8.75 7.39 -14.90
N LEU A 37 -9.14 7.72 -13.67
CA LEU A 37 -9.08 9.07 -13.12
C LEU A 37 -8.02 9.12 -12.01
N VAL A 38 -7.19 10.17 -12.03
CA VAL A 38 -6.24 10.51 -10.96
C VAL A 38 -6.59 11.87 -10.37
N VAL A 39 -6.18 12.12 -9.13
CA VAL A 39 -6.35 13.44 -8.50
C VAL A 39 -5.24 14.37 -8.97
N ASP A 40 -5.59 15.49 -9.58
CA ASP A 40 -4.65 16.57 -9.89
C ASP A 40 -4.26 17.28 -8.59
N PRO A 41 -3.00 17.20 -8.12
CA PRO A 41 -2.60 17.73 -6.81
C PRO A 41 -2.63 19.27 -6.76
N LYS A 42 -2.60 19.95 -7.91
CA LYS A 42 -2.70 21.43 -7.94
C LYS A 42 -4.14 21.91 -7.84
N ARG A 43 -5.06 21.16 -8.42
CA ARG A 43 -6.47 21.56 -8.52
C ARG A 43 -7.37 20.88 -7.49
N GLY A 44 -6.92 19.76 -6.91
CA GLY A 44 -7.72 18.94 -6.00
C GLY A 44 -8.92 18.28 -6.69
N THR A 45 -8.86 18.08 -8.01
CA THR A 45 -9.97 17.52 -8.81
C THR A 45 -9.53 16.28 -9.55
N ARG A 46 -10.47 15.34 -9.77
CA ARG A 46 -10.25 14.17 -10.63
C ARG A 46 -10.06 14.60 -12.08
N ARG A 47 -9.09 14.01 -12.76
CA ARG A 47 -8.85 14.19 -14.19
C ARG A 47 -8.51 12.86 -14.86
N PRO A 48 -8.93 12.66 -16.12
CA PRO A 48 -8.52 11.51 -16.91
C PRO A 48 -7.00 11.40 -17.02
N VAL A 49 -6.46 10.20 -16.88
CA VAL A 49 -5.02 9.96 -17.10
C VAL A 49 -4.60 10.33 -18.53
N THR A 50 -5.51 10.20 -19.48
CA THR A 50 -5.29 10.56 -20.90
C THR A 50 -5.17 12.06 -21.16
N ASP A 51 -5.52 12.91 -20.18
CA ASP A 51 -5.29 14.36 -20.27
C ASP A 51 -3.80 14.72 -20.10
N TYR A 52 -2.98 13.80 -19.60
CA TYR A 52 -1.57 14.01 -19.31
C TYR A 52 -0.72 13.46 -20.44
N PRO A 53 0.06 14.31 -21.15
CA PRO A 53 0.84 13.88 -22.32
C PRO A 53 1.89 12.81 -22.05
N ASP A 54 2.36 12.71 -20.81
CA ASP A 54 3.39 11.77 -20.36
C ASP A 54 2.80 10.52 -19.67
N PHE A 55 1.47 10.36 -19.67
CA PHE A 55 0.84 9.12 -19.24
C PHE A 55 1.34 7.97 -20.12
N SER A 56 1.83 6.93 -19.46
CA SER A 56 2.41 5.77 -20.13
C SER A 56 1.43 4.60 -20.18
N HIS A 57 1.01 4.11 -19.02
CA HIS A 57 0.14 2.94 -18.90
C HIS A 57 -0.40 2.79 -17.48
N LEU A 58 -1.32 1.83 -17.30
CA LEU A 58 -1.78 1.40 -15.99
C LEU A 58 -1.04 0.14 -15.55
N GLU A 59 -0.71 0.06 -14.27
CA GLU A 59 -0.18 -1.13 -13.62
C GLU A 59 -1.13 -1.63 -12.53
N GLN A 60 -1.20 -2.95 -12.34
CA GLN A 60 -1.97 -3.54 -11.26
C GLN A 60 -1.30 -3.30 -9.90
N ALA A 61 -2.09 -2.82 -8.96
CA ALA A 61 -1.78 -2.74 -7.54
C ALA A 61 -2.57 -3.79 -6.74
N SER A 62 -2.15 -4.02 -5.50
CA SER A 62 -2.92 -4.87 -4.58
C SER A 62 -4.12 -4.07 -4.06
N GLN A 63 -5.32 -4.41 -4.54
CA GLN A 63 -6.54 -3.81 -4.03
C GLN A 63 -6.78 -4.27 -2.59
N ILE A 64 -6.91 -3.34 -1.64
CA ILE A 64 -7.32 -3.65 -0.27
C ILE A 64 -8.85 -3.70 -0.20
N VAL A 65 -9.38 -4.80 0.32
CA VAL A 65 -10.83 -5.02 0.47
C VAL A 65 -11.28 -5.03 1.93
N ALA A 66 -10.36 -5.26 2.87
CA ALA A 66 -10.65 -5.19 4.30
C ALA A 66 -9.39 -4.94 5.13
N ALA A 67 -9.59 -4.41 6.34
CA ALA A 67 -8.61 -4.45 7.42
C ALA A 67 -9.23 -5.24 8.60
N ILE A 68 -8.53 -6.27 9.08
CA ILE A 68 -8.97 -7.13 10.18
C ILE A 68 -8.07 -6.87 11.40
N PRO A 69 -8.60 -6.80 12.64
CA PRO A 69 -7.76 -6.64 13.83
C PRO A 69 -6.69 -7.73 13.94
N GLY A 70 -5.49 -7.35 14.42
CA GLY A 70 -4.33 -8.24 14.48
C GLY A 70 -4.49 -9.43 15.42
N GLY A 71 -5.40 -9.35 16.40
CA GLY A 71 -5.84 -10.50 17.19
C GLY A 71 -4.79 -11.09 18.14
N GLY A 72 -3.74 -10.32 18.48
CA GLY A 72 -2.66 -10.75 19.37
C GLY A 72 -1.49 -11.42 18.67
N TRP A 73 -1.50 -11.47 17.34
CA TRP A 73 -0.34 -11.91 16.55
C TRP A 73 0.82 -10.92 16.68
N ARG A 74 2.04 -11.43 16.50
CA ARG A 74 3.28 -10.64 16.53
C ARG A 74 4.13 -10.95 15.31
N ALA A 75 4.87 -9.97 14.82
CA ALA A 75 5.87 -10.14 13.78
C ALA A 75 7.25 -10.17 14.44
N TYR A 76 8.14 -11.01 13.93
CA TYR A 76 9.48 -11.20 14.46
C TYR A 76 10.52 -11.03 13.35
N TRP A 77 11.60 -10.33 13.69
CA TRP A 77 12.80 -10.17 12.89
C TRP A 77 14.01 -10.50 13.75
N LYS A 78 15.00 -11.19 13.19
CA LYS A 78 16.22 -11.54 13.95
C LYS A 78 17.23 -10.40 14.05
N ASP A 79 17.15 -9.42 13.16
CA ASP A 79 18.21 -8.43 12.92
C ASP A 79 17.73 -6.98 12.71
N GLU A 80 16.45 -6.69 12.95
CA GLU A 80 15.89 -5.33 12.79
C GLU A 80 15.71 -4.56 14.12
N GLY A 81 16.14 -5.14 15.24
CA GLY A 81 16.06 -4.53 16.56
C GLY A 81 17.27 -3.67 16.94
N PRO A 82 17.27 -3.10 18.16
CA PRO A 82 18.42 -2.36 18.70
C PRO A 82 19.71 -3.18 18.60
N ASP A 83 20.81 -2.51 18.20
CA ASP A 83 22.12 -3.13 17.98
C ASP A 83 22.13 -4.28 16.94
N ASN A 84 21.23 -4.25 15.95
CA ASN A 84 20.97 -5.34 14.99
C ASN A 84 20.57 -6.66 15.66
N GLY A 85 19.92 -6.57 16.83
CA GLY A 85 19.36 -7.70 17.55
C GLY A 85 17.95 -8.07 17.09
N PRO A 86 17.31 -9.05 17.76
CA PRO A 86 15.95 -9.43 17.45
C PRO A 86 14.95 -8.32 17.79
N LEU A 87 13.92 -8.19 16.95
CA LEU A 87 12.79 -7.31 17.13
C LEU A 87 11.50 -8.13 17.11
N THR A 88 10.57 -7.80 17.99
CA THR A 88 9.22 -8.34 17.96
C THR A 88 8.23 -7.21 18.13
N GLU A 89 7.31 -7.10 17.19
CA GLU A 89 6.26 -6.08 17.22
C GLU A 89 4.88 -6.70 17.20
N GLN A 90 3.92 -5.99 17.77
CA GLN A 90 2.53 -6.40 17.72
C GLN A 90 1.97 -6.16 16.31
N VAL A 91 1.31 -7.18 15.74
CA VAL A 91 0.46 -6.97 14.58
C VAL A 91 -0.80 -6.26 15.04
N LEU A 92 -0.99 -5.02 14.57
CA LEU A 92 -2.17 -4.22 14.86
C LEU A 92 -3.36 -4.65 14.00
N ALA A 93 -3.11 -4.94 12.73
CA ALA A 93 -4.12 -5.29 11.76
C ALA A 93 -3.55 -6.13 10.61
N TRP A 94 -4.44 -6.79 9.89
CA TRP A 94 -4.18 -7.48 8.63
C TRP A 94 -4.86 -6.74 7.50
N LEU A 95 -4.11 -6.33 6.50
CA LEU A 95 -4.68 -5.85 5.24
C LEU A 95 -5.00 -7.04 4.36
N ILE A 96 -6.29 -7.20 4.03
CA ILE A 96 -6.76 -8.26 3.15
C ILE A 96 -6.87 -7.71 1.73
N THR A 97 -6.17 -8.33 0.80
CA THR A 97 -6.25 -7.97 -0.61
C THR A 97 -7.40 -8.69 -1.30
N ALA A 98 -7.88 -8.16 -2.43
CA ALA A 98 -8.90 -8.81 -3.27
C ALA A 98 -8.47 -10.20 -3.77
N LYS A 99 -7.16 -10.50 -3.76
CA LYS A 99 -6.59 -11.81 -4.13
C LYS A 99 -6.49 -12.78 -2.94
N GLY A 100 -7.01 -12.39 -1.77
CA GLY A 100 -7.01 -13.22 -0.56
C GLY A 100 -5.66 -13.25 0.18
N GLN A 101 -4.73 -12.36 -0.14
CA GLN A 101 -3.50 -12.22 0.64
C GLN A 101 -3.76 -11.40 1.90
N ALA A 102 -3.10 -11.73 3.00
CA ALA A 102 -3.13 -10.99 4.25
C ALA A 102 -1.73 -10.42 4.53
N THR A 103 -1.62 -9.09 4.56
CA THR A 103 -0.36 -8.40 4.90
C THR A 103 -0.46 -7.88 6.34
N PRO A 104 0.46 -8.27 7.25
CA PRO A 104 0.48 -7.77 8.62
C PRO A 104 0.91 -6.30 8.65
N ILE A 105 0.27 -5.51 9.51
CA ILE A 105 0.62 -4.13 9.81
C ILE A 105 1.05 -4.06 11.28
N THR A 106 2.24 -3.55 11.53
CA THR A 106 2.79 -3.40 12.88
C THR A 106 2.88 -1.93 13.29
N VAL A 107 3.21 -1.71 14.56
CA VAL A 107 3.56 -0.39 15.07
C VAL A 107 4.77 -0.52 15.97
N ASP A 108 5.74 0.36 15.77
CA ASP A 108 6.92 0.43 16.61
C ASP A 108 6.64 1.17 17.93
N ALA A 109 7.64 1.21 18.82
CA ALA A 109 7.54 1.90 20.10
C ALA A 109 7.40 3.44 19.99
N HIS A 110 7.61 4.02 18.81
CA HIS A 110 7.47 5.43 18.50
C HIS A 110 6.13 5.78 17.84
N GLY A 111 5.29 4.77 17.57
CA GLY A 111 4.01 4.95 16.89
C GLY A 111 4.13 4.99 15.37
N HIS A 112 5.28 4.60 14.80
CA HIS A 112 5.44 4.43 13.37
C HIS A 112 4.74 3.15 12.91
N VAL A 113 3.94 3.24 11.85
CA VAL A 113 3.19 2.11 11.29
C VAL A 113 3.83 1.69 10.00
N ASP A 114 4.11 0.40 9.86
CA ASP A 114 4.64 -0.20 8.64
C ASP A 114 4.00 -1.55 8.36
N ASP A 115 4.19 -2.07 7.14
CA ASP A 115 3.90 -3.45 6.84
C ASP A 115 5.04 -4.37 7.31
N ALA A 116 4.68 -5.57 7.75
CA ALA A 116 5.62 -6.57 8.24
C ALA A 116 5.80 -7.73 7.24
N GLU A 117 5.76 -7.46 5.92
CA GLU A 117 6.08 -8.50 4.92
C GLU A 117 7.54 -8.99 5.04
N SER A 118 8.46 -8.18 5.57
CA SER A 118 9.87 -8.55 5.77
C SER A 118 10.11 -9.44 7.00
N ALA A 119 9.11 -9.65 7.85
CA ALA A 119 9.26 -10.44 9.06
C ALA A 119 9.78 -11.84 8.76
N ASP A 120 10.78 -12.30 9.52
CA ASP A 120 11.30 -13.66 9.43
C ASP A 120 10.20 -14.68 9.79
N CYS A 121 9.33 -14.35 10.74
CA CYS A 121 8.14 -15.14 11.05
C CYS A 121 7.01 -14.33 11.72
N LEU A 122 5.82 -14.93 11.73
CA LEU A 122 4.65 -14.46 12.46
C LEU A 122 4.37 -15.42 13.63
N ILE A 123 4.29 -14.86 14.83
CA ILE A 123 4.08 -15.60 16.08
C ILE A 123 2.60 -15.54 16.45
N PRO A 124 1.91 -16.69 16.62
CA PRO A 124 0.51 -16.71 16.98
C PRO A 124 0.27 -16.25 18.43
N PRO A 125 -0.97 -15.83 18.76
CA PRO A 125 -1.32 -15.42 20.10
C PRO A 125 -1.14 -16.57 21.10
N GLY A 126 -0.46 -16.31 22.22
CA GLY A 126 -0.25 -17.28 23.31
C GLY A 126 0.98 -18.19 23.15
N GLU A 127 1.72 -18.07 22.05
CA GLU A 127 3.06 -18.66 21.91
C GLU A 127 4.13 -17.60 22.20
N GLU A 128 5.33 -18.02 22.62
CA GLU A 128 6.48 -17.14 22.87
C GLU A 128 7.37 -16.97 21.64
#